data_AF-A0A4R4MB48-F1
#
_entry.id   AF-A0A4R4MB48-F1
#
_cell.length_a   1.000
_cell.length_b   1.000
_cell.length_c   1.000
_cell.angle_alpha   90.00
_cell.angle_beta   90.00
_cell.angle_gamma   90.00
#
_symmetry.space_group_name_H-M   'P 1'
#
loop_
_entity.id
_entity.type
_entity.pdbx_description
1 polymer ?
#
loop_
_entity_poly.entity_id
_entity_poly.type
_entity_poly.pdbx_seq_one_letter_code
_entity_poly.pdbx_strand_id
1 'polypeptide(L)'
;MALDTPRRTDRRTIPRAGELATDEKALRPRTVLLALAGDLRDFGVHSRLATDVGDDPQVLRCWNPNRRGKTVQVACLYATGDRLHLRYHPTGDELGDANDIYRPGQAHGHARTIAVALSVPVRR
;
A
#
# COMPACT_ATOMS: atom_id res chain seq x y z
N MET A 1 50.92 -26.46 1.38
CA MET A 1 50.33 -26.66 2.73
C MET A 1 49.46 -25.47 3.04
N ALA A 2 48.28 -25.73 3.59
CA ALA A 2 47.07 -24.90 3.48
C ALA A 2 47.13 -23.55 4.22
N LEU A 3 46.54 -22.53 3.59
CA LEU A 3 46.21 -21.22 4.14
C LEU A 3 45.01 -21.36 5.09
N ASP A 4 45.24 -21.13 6.38
CA ASP A 4 44.19 -21.01 7.38
C ASP A 4 43.49 -19.66 7.19
N THR A 5 42.24 -19.68 6.71
CA THR A 5 41.42 -18.47 6.57
C THR A 5 40.35 -18.49 7.65
N PRO A 6 40.24 -17.47 8.52
CA PRO A 6 39.21 -17.45 9.54
C PRO A 6 37.84 -17.30 8.89
N ARG A 7 36.93 -18.23 9.25
CA ARG A 7 35.49 -18.19 8.96
C ARG A 7 34.96 -16.79 9.30
N ARG A 8 34.54 -16.07 8.27
CA ARG A 8 33.77 -14.82 8.37
C ARG A 8 32.44 -15.19 9.04
N THR A 9 32.36 -15.00 10.35
CA THR A 9 31.13 -15.16 11.11
C THR A 9 30.14 -14.13 10.59
N ASP A 10 29.18 -14.59 9.80
CA ASP A 10 28.00 -13.85 9.37
C ASP A 10 27.19 -13.51 10.63
N ARG A 11 27.60 -12.42 11.30
CA ARG A 11 26.82 -11.79 12.35
C ARG A 11 25.59 -11.21 11.65
N ARG A 12 24.52 -11.99 11.59
CA ARG A 12 23.15 -11.48 11.47
C ARG A 12 22.96 -10.49 12.62
N THR A 13 23.25 -9.23 12.37
CA THR A 13 23.02 -8.14 13.31
C THR A 13 21.52 -8.08 13.48
N ILE A 14 21.04 -8.43 14.68
CA ILE A 14 19.64 -8.24 15.04
C ILE A 14 19.42 -6.72 15.04
N PRO A 15 18.54 -6.18 14.20
CA PRO A 15 18.31 -4.75 14.13
C PRO A 15 17.86 -4.22 15.49
N ARG A 16 18.33 -3.04 15.88
CA ARG A 16 17.94 -2.42 17.15
C ARG A 16 16.46 -2.07 17.10
N ALA A 17 15.80 -2.02 18.26
CA ALA A 17 14.37 -1.71 18.37
C ALA A 17 13.96 -0.39 17.67
N GLY A 18 14.85 0.61 17.62
CA GLY A 18 14.61 1.86 16.90
C GLY A 18 14.69 1.74 15.36
N GLU A 19 15.51 0.82 14.84
CA GLU A 19 15.59 0.53 13.40
C GLU A 19 14.35 -0.25 12.96
N LEU A 20 13.90 -1.21 13.77
CA LEU A 20 12.65 -1.95 13.55
C LEU A 20 11.42 -1.03 13.54
N ALA A 21 11.34 -0.05 14.44
CA ALA A 21 10.22 0.91 14.47
C ALA A 21 10.21 1.85 13.25
N THR A 22 11.39 2.18 12.71
CA THR A 22 11.54 3.00 11.50
C THR A 22 11.14 2.21 10.26
N ASP A 23 11.55 0.95 10.18
CA ASP A 23 11.17 0.02 9.11
C ASP A 23 9.67 -0.31 9.16
N GLU A 24 9.11 -0.52 10.35
CA GLU A 24 7.68 -0.78 10.52
C GLU A 24 6.83 0.41 10.06
N LYS A 25 7.24 1.64 10.44
CA LYS A 25 6.56 2.86 9.96
C LYS A 25 6.66 3.01 8.44
N ALA A 26 7.80 2.68 7.84
CA ALA A 26 7.99 2.75 6.39
C ALA A 26 7.16 1.68 5.63
N LEU A 27 6.99 0.50 6.22
CA LEU A 27 6.26 -0.61 5.59
C LEU A 27 4.74 -0.50 5.77
N ARG A 28 4.28 0.19 6.81
CA ARG A 28 2.86 0.20 7.17
C ARG A 28 1.94 0.80 6.09
N PRO A 29 2.25 1.93 5.44
CA PRO A 29 1.48 2.43 4.30
C PRO A 29 1.36 1.42 3.17
N ARG A 30 2.45 0.71 2.86
CA ARG A 30 2.45 -0.35 1.85
C ARG A 30 1.52 -1.50 2.23
N THR A 31 1.53 -1.93 3.49
CA THR A 31 0.60 -2.97 4.00
C THR A 31 -0.86 -2.55 3.82
N VAL A 32 -1.21 -1.29 4.11
CA VAL A 32 -2.56 -0.74 3.86
C VAL A 32 -2.93 -0.85 2.38
N LEU A 33 -2.04 -0.42 1.48
CA LEU A 33 -2.32 -0.44 0.03
C LEU A 33 -2.46 -1.87 -0.51
N LEU A 34 -1.70 -2.82 0.02
CA LEU A 34 -1.82 -4.23 -0.35
C LEU A 34 -3.12 -4.86 0.17
N ALA A 35 -3.53 -4.51 1.39
CA ALA A 35 -4.84 -4.90 1.92
C ALA A 35 -5.99 -4.33 1.06
N LEU A 36 -5.90 -3.05 0.70
CA LEU A 36 -6.83 -2.39 -0.21
C LEU A 36 -6.87 -3.06 -1.59
N ALA A 37 -5.71 -3.43 -2.14
CA ALA A 37 -5.62 -4.15 -3.42
C ALA A 37 -6.35 -5.50 -3.39
N GLY A 38 -6.33 -6.19 -2.24
CA GLY A 38 -7.13 -7.39 -2.01
C GLY A 38 -8.63 -7.11 -2.18
N ASP A 39 -9.13 -6.10 -1.48
CA ASP A 39 -10.58 -5.78 -1.45
C ASP A 39 -11.07 -5.20 -2.79
N LEU A 40 -10.21 -4.46 -3.50
CA LEU A 40 -10.49 -3.97 -4.84
C LEU A 40 -10.75 -5.11 -5.84
N ARG A 41 -10.01 -6.22 -5.69
CA ARG A 41 -10.18 -7.40 -6.54
C ARG A 41 -11.56 -8.02 -6.38
N ASP A 42 -12.12 -8.02 -5.18
CA ASP A 42 -13.47 -8.54 -4.91
C ASP A 42 -14.56 -7.73 -5.63
N PHE A 43 -14.30 -6.45 -5.87
CA PHE A 43 -15.15 -5.59 -6.70
C PHE A 43 -14.86 -5.68 -8.20
N GLY A 44 -13.86 -6.44 -8.64
CA GLY A 44 -13.43 -6.51 -10.05
C GLY A 44 -12.62 -5.29 -10.51
N VAL A 45 -12.09 -4.51 -9.57
CA VAL A 45 -11.10 -3.45 -9.87
C VAL A 45 -9.72 -4.09 -9.96
N HIS A 46 -8.98 -3.79 -11.01
CA HIS A 46 -7.58 -4.16 -11.10
C HIS A 46 -6.72 -3.08 -10.44
N SER A 47 -5.65 -3.50 -9.77
CA SER A 47 -4.73 -2.57 -9.09
C SER A 47 -3.28 -3.01 -9.19
N ARG A 48 -2.37 -2.05 -9.19
CA ARG A 48 -0.92 -2.27 -9.19
C ARG A 48 -0.25 -1.16 -8.39
N LEU A 49 0.71 -1.53 -7.53
CA LEU A 49 1.58 -0.53 -6.90
C LEU A 49 2.36 0.20 -7.99
N ALA A 50 2.24 1.52 -8.00
CA ALA A 50 2.93 2.37 -8.96
C ALA A 50 4.41 2.43 -8.56
N THR A 51 5.28 2.01 -9.47
CA THR A 51 6.75 2.04 -9.28
C THR A 51 7.38 3.23 -10.02
N ASP A 52 6.58 3.98 -10.76
CA ASP A 52 6.94 5.14 -11.56
C ASP A 52 6.72 6.47 -10.82
N VAL A 53 6.19 6.44 -9.60
CA VAL A 53 5.87 7.64 -8.79
C VAL A 53 7.03 7.98 -7.84
N GLY A 54 8.27 7.93 -8.37
CA GLY A 54 9.49 8.17 -7.60
C GLY A 54 9.81 7.08 -6.57
N ASP A 55 10.68 7.42 -5.60
CA ASP A 55 11.12 6.51 -4.53
C ASP A 55 10.03 6.19 -3.48
N ASP A 56 8.78 6.62 -3.70
CA ASP A 56 7.71 6.48 -2.72
C ASP A 56 6.77 5.31 -3.09
N PRO A 57 6.93 4.11 -2.48
CA PRO A 57 6.14 2.91 -2.80
C PRO A 57 4.69 2.97 -2.29
N GLN A 58 4.16 4.18 -2.09
CA GLN A 58 2.94 4.47 -1.36
C GLN A 58 1.76 4.86 -2.26
N VAL A 59 1.82 4.57 -3.57
CA VAL A 59 0.71 4.81 -4.52
C VAL A 59 0.23 3.52 -5.18
N LEU A 60 -1.08 3.28 -5.11
CA LEU A 60 -1.78 2.20 -5.78
C LEU A 60 -2.56 2.74 -6.98
N ARG A 61 -2.16 2.33 -8.18
CA ARG A 61 -2.90 2.63 -9.41
C ARG A 61 -4.02 1.61 -9.57
N CYS A 62 -5.25 2.09 -9.71
CA CYS A 62 -6.46 1.29 -9.83
C CYS A 62 -7.18 1.60 -11.15
N TRP A 63 -7.73 0.57 -11.80
CA TRP A 63 -8.47 0.73 -13.05
C TRP A 63 -9.56 -0.31 -13.21
N ASN A 64 -10.60 0.04 -13.94
CA ASN A 64 -11.62 -0.90 -14.37
C ASN A 64 -11.11 -1.62 -15.63
N PRO A 65 -10.86 -2.95 -15.61
CA PRO A 65 -10.34 -3.66 -16.78
C PRO A 65 -11.32 -3.66 -17.97
N ASN A 66 -12.62 -3.44 -17.70
CA ASN A 66 -13.67 -3.42 -18.72
C ASN A 66 -13.91 -2.04 -19.33
N ARG A 67 -13.25 -0.98 -18.84
CA ARG A 67 -13.36 0.37 -19.40
C ARG A 67 -11.98 0.89 -19.79
N ARG A 68 -11.88 1.44 -21.00
CA ARG A 68 -10.63 2.04 -21.46
C ARG A 68 -10.41 3.40 -20.81
N GLY A 69 -9.15 3.68 -20.42
CA GLY A 69 -8.65 5.03 -20.18
C GLY A 69 -8.86 5.63 -18.78
N LYS A 70 -9.83 5.16 -17.98
CA LYS A 70 -10.02 5.70 -16.63
C LYS A 70 -9.16 4.94 -15.61
N THR A 71 -8.20 5.65 -15.04
CA THR A 71 -7.42 5.18 -13.89
C THR A 71 -7.60 6.14 -12.73
N VAL A 72 -7.53 5.62 -11.50
CA VAL A 72 -7.42 6.43 -10.29
C VAL A 72 -6.18 5.98 -9.54
N GLN A 73 -5.52 6.90 -8.88
CA GLN A 73 -4.35 6.61 -8.06
C GLN A 73 -4.69 6.93 -6.61
N VAL A 74 -4.29 6.04 -5.72
CA VAL A 74 -4.58 6.15 -4.29
C VAL A 74 -3.28 6.10 -3.54
N ALA A 75 -2.99 7.15 -2.78
CA ALA A 75 -1.85 7.20 -1.89
C ALA A 75 -2.27 6.85 -0.46
N CYS A 76 -1.38 6.19 0.29
CA CYS A 76 -1.51 6.03 1.73
C CYS A 76 -0.37 6.78 2.39
N LEU A 77 -0.68 7.81 3.17
CA LEU A 77 0.32 8.68 3.78
C LEU A 77 -0.01 8.88 5.26
N TYR A 78 1.02 9.09 6.07
CA TYR A 78 0.80 9.58 7.44
C TYR A 78 0.27 11.02 7.40
N ALA A 79 -0.83 11.24 8.10
CA ALA A 79 -1.34 12.55 8.48
C ALA A 79 -0.70 13.00 9.81
N THR A 80 -1.16 14.13 10.33
CA THR A 80 -0.76 14.60 11.65
C THR A 80 -1.08 13.57 12.73
N GLY A 81 -0.14 13.35 13.65
CA GLY A 81 -0.32 12.42 14.77
C GLY A 81 -0.15 10.94 14.44
N ASP A 82 0.71 10.60 13.47
CA ASP A 82 1.04 9.21 13.09
C ASP A 82 -0.18 8.38 12.62
N ARG A 83 -1.27 9.03 12.18
CA ARG A 83 -2.44 8.36 11.61
C ARG A 83 -2.29 8.17 10.12
N LEU A 84 -2.68 7.01 9.60
CA LEU A 84 -2.66 6.74 8.17
C LEU A 84 -3.98 7.15 7.53
N HIS A 85 -3.89 7.84 6.41
CA HIS A 85 -5.05 8.22 5.59
C HIS A 85 -4.83 7.82 4.14
N LEU A 86 -5.90 7.31 3.54
CA LEU A 86 -6.00 7.12 2.10
C LEU A 86 -6.46 8.42 1.44
N ARG A 87 -5.84 8.75 0.31
CA ARG A 87 -6.21 9.93 -0.50
C ARG A 87 -6.03 9.65 -1.97
N TYR A 88 -6.78 10.35 -2.82
CA TYR A 88 -6.56 10.34 -4.25
C TYR A 88 -5.27 11.09 -4.61
N HIS A 89 -4.52 10.58 -5.57
CA HIS A 89 -3.33 11.22 -6.13
C HIS A 89 -3.58 11.58 -7.61
N PRO A 90 -3.12 12.75 -8.09
CA PRO A 90 -2.40 13.80 -7.35
C PRO A 90 -3.31 14.82 -6.65
N THR A 91 -4.64 14.70 -6.75
CA THR A 91 -5.57 15.75 -6.28
C THR A 91 -5.49 16.00 -4.77
N GLY A 92 -5.16 14.97 -3.98
CA GLY A 92 -5.07 15.04 -2.53
C GLY A 92 -6.42 14.85 -1.82
N ASP A 93 -7.52 14.64 -2.55
CA ASP A 93 -8.85 14.43 -1.98
C ASP A 93 -8.86 13.22 -1.04
N GLU A 94 -9.36 13.40 0.17
CA GLU A 94 -9.35 12.36 1.19
C GLU A 94 -10.36 11.24 0.89
N LEU A 95 -9.91 9.99 0.98
CA LEU A 95 -10.76 8.79 0.95
C LEU A 95 -11.19 8.41 2.39
N GLY A 96 -10.27 8.55 3.34
CA GLY A 96 -10.54 8.44 4.77
C GLY A 96 -9.42 7.74 5.55
N ASP A 97 -9.72 7.47 6.83
CA ASP A 97 -8.78 6.81 7.75
C ASP A 97 -8.44 5.39 7.30
N ALA A 98 -7.18 5.01 7.53
CA ALA A 98 -6.63 3.71 7.20
C ALA A 98 -5.81 3.07 8.33
N ASN A 99 -5.91 3.59 9.55
CA ASN A 99 -5.15 3.07 10.69
C ASN A 99 -5.50 1.61 10.96
N ASP A 100 -6.79 1.27 10.90
CA ASP A 100 -7.31 -0.05 11.24
C ASP A 100 -7.20 -1.11 10.12
N ILE A 101 -6.53 -0.78 8.99
CA ILE A 101 -6.48 -1.64 7.79
C ILE A 101 -5.20 -2.46 7.74
N TYR A 102 -5.17 -3.63 8.37
CA TYR A 102 -3.98 -4.48 8.45
C TYR A 102 -4.01 -5.67 7.47
N ARG A 103 -5.19 -6.03 6.99
CA ARG A 103 -5.42 -7.19 6.12
C ARG A 103 -6.62 -6.96 5.18
N PRO A 104 -6.76 -7.77 4.11
CA PRO A 104 -7.97 -7.77 3.29
C PRO A 104 -9.24 -7.97 4.13
N GLY A 105 -10.34 -7.39 3.68
CA GLY A 105 -11.65 -7.28 4.31
C GLY A 105 -11.85 -5.98 5.09
N GLN A 106 -10.78 -5.33 5.53
CA GLN A 106 -10.84 -4.12 6.36
C GLN A 106 -10.87 -2.83 5.54
N ALA A 107 -10.53 -2.87 4.25
CA ALA A 107 -10.59 -1.73 3.35
C ALA A 107 -11.83 -1.73 2.45
N HIS A 108 -12.80 -2.61 2.72
CA HIS A 108 -13.95 -2.86 1.84
C HIS A 108 -14.76 -1.58 1.53
N GLY A 109 -14.95 -0.70 2.52
CA GLY A 109 -15.61 0.60 2.31
C GLY A 109 -14.87 1.50 1.33
N HIS A 110 -13.54 1.61 1.48
CA HIS A 110 -12.68 2.38 0.57
C HIS A 110 -12.63 1.77 -0.84
N ALA A 111 -12.50 0.43 -0.92
CA ALA A 111 -12.52 -0.30 -2.17
C ALA A 111 -13.84 -0.10 -2.94
N ARG A 112 -14.97 -0.09 -2.23
CA ARG A 112 -16.29 0.22 -2.80
C ARG A 112 -16.34 1.64 -3.38
N THR A 113 -15.85 2.63 -2.64
CA THR A 113 -15.79 4.03 -3.11
C THR A 113 -14.96 4.15 -4.39
N ILE A 114 -13.79 3.50 -4.44
CA ILE A 114 -12.94 3.46 -5.63
C ILE A 114 -13.63 2.74 -6.81
N ALA A 115 -14.30 1.62 -6.56
CA ALA A 115 -15.05 0.88 -7.57
C ALA A 115 -16.15 1.74 -8.20
N VAL A 116 -16.91 2.48 -7.38
CA VAL A 116 -17.92 3.45 -7.85
C VAL A 116 -17.26 4.55 -8.69
N ALA A 117 -16.16 5.12 -8.23
CA ALA A 117 -15.42 6.15 -8.97
C ALA A 117 -14.95 5.65 -10.34
N LEU A 118 -14.57 4.37 -10.44
CA LEU A 118 -14.19 3.69 -11.68
C LEU A 118 -15.37 3.15 -12.50
N SER A 119 -16.61 3.44 -12.07
CA SER A 119 -17.84 2.97 -12.71
C SER A 119 -17.91 1.46 -12.88
N VAL A 120 -17.39 0.73 -11.89
CA VAL A 120 -17.52 -0.72 -11.78
C VAL A 120 -18.91 -1.03 -11.20
N PRO A 121 -19.66 -1.99 -11.76
CA PRO A 121 -20.97 -2.35 -11.24
C PRO A 121 -20.85 -2.95 -9.83
N VAL A 122 -21.30 -2.22 -8.82
CA VAL A 122 -21.31 -2.69 -7.43
C VAL A 122 -22.71 -3.20 -7.11
N ARG A 123 -22.87 -4.51 -6.86
CA ARG A 123 -24.15 -5.04 -6.39
C ARG A 123 -24.42 -4.51 -4.98
N ARG A 124 -25.66 -4.05 -4.76
CA ARG A 124 -26.12 -3.54 -3.46
C ARG A 124 -26.33 -4.66 -2.47
#